data_AF-A0A7Y4WIS1-F1
#
_entry.id   AF-A0A7Y4WIS1-F1
#
_cell.length_a   1.000
_cell.length_b   1.000
_cell.length_c   1.000
_cell.angle_alpha   90.00
_cell.angle_beta   90.00
_cell.angle_gamma   90.00
#
_symmetry.space_group_name_H-M   'P 1'
#
loop_
_entity.id
_entity.type
_entity.pdbx_description
1 polymer ?
#
loop_
_entity_poly.entity_id
_entity_poly.type
_entity_poly.pdbx_seq_one_letter_code
_entity_poly.pdbx_strand_id
1 'polypeptide(L)'
;MGVRATEIRKGQVIQHDGDLLLVTEYEHKTPGNLRAIINIKTKSLTSGSTSAMRLGSSDVLEVAYLDKKRVEYLYRESGSGNYIFMDSENYEQFELSEEFVGDKMLYVRENTQVEVSFHGATPVGVVLPPQVTLVVKEAENAVKGNTTSGVKKDAVLETGLKIKVPLHITVGDQVKVATETGEFQGRAN
;
A
#
# COMPACT_ATOMS: atom_id res chain seq x y z
N MET A 1 23.32 -6.62 8.42
CA MET A 1 24.38 -5.68 8.87
C MET A 1 23.76 -4.79 9.94
N GLY A 2 24.33 -4.76 11.14
CA GLY A 2 23.77 -4.00 12.27
C GLY A 2 24.00 -2.49 12.10
N VAL A 3 22.95 -1.70 12.29
CA VAL A 3 22.95 -0.23 12.23
C VAL A 3 22.58 0.32 13.60
N ARG A 4 23.22 1.41 14.03
CA ARG A 4 22.88 2.04 15.32
C ARG A 4 21.47 2.62 15.27
N ALA A 5 20.77 2.58 16.40
CA ALA A 5 19.43 3.14 16.52
C ALA A 5 19.35 4.61 16.05
N THR A 6 20.41 5.40 16.24
CA THR A 6 20.51 6.81 15.81
C THR A 6 20.52 7.01 14.30
N GLU A 7 20.93 6.00 13.55
CA GLU A 7 21.07 6.02 12.09
C GLU A 7 19.80 5.53 11.38
N ILE A 8 18.85 4.98 12.15
CA ILE A 8 17.56 4.53 11.61
C ILE A 8 16.78 5.71 11.04
N ARG A 9 16.07 5.45 9.96
CA ARG A 9 15.16 6.40 9.31
C ARG A 9 13.78 5.81 9.14
N LYS A 10 12.78 6.69 9.12
CA LYS A 10 11.41 6.32 8.72
C LYS A 10 11.44 5.68 7.33
N GLY A 11 10.71 4.58 7.16
CA GLY A 11 10.64 3.82 5.92
C GLY A 11 11.67 2.69 5.81
N GLN A 12 12.64 2.59 6.72
CA GLN A 12 13.52 1.43 6.78
C GLN A 12 12.81 0.23 7.40
N VAL A 13 13.26 -0.97 7.03
CA VAL A 13 12.77 -2.22 7.60
C VAL A 13 13.86 -2.80 8.48
N ILE A 14 13.49 -3.09 9.72
CA ILE A 14 14.39 -3.70 10.70
C ILE A 14 13.93 -5.12 10.96
N GLN A 15 14.89 -6.02 11.18
CA GLN A 15 14.61 -7.35 11.65
C GLN A 15 14.73 -7.35 13.18
N HIS A 16 13.63 -7.69 13.86
CA HIS A 16 13.58 -7.76 15.32
C HIS A 16 12.73 -8.96 15.75
N ASP A 17 13.23 -9.77 16.68
CA ASP A 17 12.57 -11.00 17.16
C ASP A 17 12.12 -11.96 16.05
N GLY A 18 12.85 -11.97 14.92
CA GLY A 18 12.54 -12.81 13.76
C GLY A 18 11.44 -12.27 12.83
N ASP A 19 10.89 -11.08 13.13
CA ASP A 19 9.89 -10.42 12.28
C ASP A 19 10.48 -9.21 11.54
N LEU A 20 9.90 -8.89 10.37
CA LEU A 20 10.28 -7.75 9.57
C LEU A 20 9.38 -6.56 9.92
N LEU A 21 9.98 -5.53 10.50
CA LEU A 21 9.27 -4.38 11.04
C LEU A 21 9.60 -3.12 10.22
N LEU A 22 8.59 -2.55 9.56
CA LEU A 22 8.70 -1.26 8.87
C LEU A 22 8.62 -0.11 9.87
N VAL A 23 9.63 0.74 9.91
CA VAL A 23 9.66 1.95 10.77
C VAL A 23 8.71 3.01 10.20
N THR A 24 7.58 3.23 10.86
CA THR A 24 6.56 4.21 10.45
C THR A 24 6.78 5.59 11.05
N GLU A 25 7.34 5.65 12.27
CA GLU A 25 7.71 6.89 12.94
C GLU A 25 9.06 6.74 13.64
N TYR A 26 9.81 7.83 13.69
CA TYR A 26 11.11 7.91 14.36
C TYR A 26 11.18 9.23 15.15
N GLU A 27 11.47 9.14 16.44
CA GLU A 27 11.61 10.27 17.33
C GLU A 27 12.90 10.14 18.14
N HIS A 28 13.80 11.11 18.00
CA HIS A 28 15.04 11.17 18.77
C HIS A 28 14.92 12.27 19.83
N LYS A 29 14.86 11.86 21.10
CA LYS A 29 14.80 12.76 22.25
C LYS A 29 16.16 12.80 22.95
N THR A 30 16.72 13.99 23.08
CA THR A 30 17.96 14.27 23.83
C THR A 30 17.63 15.14 25.05
N PRO A 31 17.22 14.56 26.19
CA PRO A 31 16.95 15.34 27.40
C PRO A 31 18.30 15.81 27.96
N GLY A 32 18.49 17.11 28.19
CA GLY A 32 19.82 17.72 28.37
C GLY A 32 20.80 16.98 29.31
N ASN A 33 20.33 16.48 30.46
CA ASN A 33 21.19 15.78 31.44
C ASN A 33 21.03 14.24 31.43
N LEU A 34 20.34 13.67 30.44
CA LEU A 34 20.08 12.23 30.33
C LEU A 34 20.60 11.68 29.01
N ARG A 35 20.77 10.35 28.97
CA ARG A 35 21.09 9.63 27.72
C ARG A 35 19.95 9.83 26.72
N ALA A 36 20.32 10.00 25.46
CA ALA A 36 19.34 10.18 24.41
C ALA A 36 18.53 8.89 24.20
N ILE A 37 17.24 9.08 23.95
CA ILE A 37 16.24 8.04 23.83
C ILE A 37 15.65 8.14 22.44
N ILE A 38 15.53 6.99 21.78
CA ILE A 38 14.95 6.89 20.45
C ILE A 38 13.64 6.12 20.60
N ASN A 39 12.53 6.75 20.27
CA ASN A 39 11.24 6.08 20.17
C ASN A 39 10.94 5.85 18.70
N ILE A 40 10.69 4.61 18.33
CA ILE A 40 10.22 4.26 16.99
C ILE A 40 8.84 3.63 17.08
N LYS A 41 7.96 3.97 16.14
CA LYS A 41 6.81 3.13 15.84
C LYS A 41 7.13 2.29 14.64
N THR A 42 6.76 1.03 14.73
CA THR A 42 7.01 0.03 13.73
C THR A 42 5.71 -0.65 13.35
N LYS A 43 5.65 -1.17 12.13
CA LYS A 43 4.56 -1.99 11.63
C LYS A 43 5.15 -3.30 11.13
N SER A 44 4.72 -4.42 11.69
CA SER A 44 5.07 -5.75 11.21
C SER A 44 4.57 -5.91 9.77
N LEU A 45 5.47 -6.33 8.88
CA LEU A 45 5.14 -6.60 7.49
C LEU A 45 4.45 -7.97 7.34
N THR A 46 4.73 -8.90 8.25
CA THR A 46 4.12 -10.23 8.26
C THR A 46 2.70 -10.20 8.84
N SER A 47 2.51 -9.55 9.98
CA SER A 47 1.23 -9.54 10.71
C SER A 47 0.40 -8.26 10.54
N GLY A 48 1.00 -7.19 9.99
CA GLY A 48 0.36 -5.88 9.88
C GLY A 48 0.21 -5.13 11.22
N SER A 49 0.61 -5.74 12.35
CA SER A 49 0.48 -5.16 13.69
C SER A 49 1.42 -3.98 13.87
N THR A 50 0.99 -2.98 14.65
CA THR A 50 1.81 -1.80 14.98
C THR A 50 2.35 -1.90 16.40
N SER A 51 3.64 -1.67 16.57
CA SER A 51 4.33 -1.74 17.87
C SER A 51 5.24 -0.53 18.06
N ALA A 52 5.33 -0.05 19.30
CA ALA A 52 6.26 1.01 19.67
C ALA A 52 7.47 0.41 20.39
N MET A 53 8.68 0.80 19.99
CA MET A 53 9.93 0.36 20.59
C MET A 53 10.71 1.57 21.09
N ARG A 54 11.33 1.42 22.27
CA ARG A 54 12.20 2.43 22.88
C ARG A 54 13.62 1.89 22.89
N LEU A 55 14.53 2.64 22.30
CA LEU A 55 15.93 2.28 22.09
C LEU A 55 16.83 3.34 22.73
N GLY A 56 17.98 2.90 23.23
CA GLY A 56 19.10 3.76 23.57
C GLY A 56 19.95 4.10 22.34
N SER A 57 20.74 5.17 22.41
CA SER A 57 21.64 5.56 21.31
C SER A 57 22.72 4.53 20.95
N SER A 58 23.04 3.64 21.88
CA SER A 58 24.02 2.56 21.70
C SER A 58 23.41 1.28 21.13
N ASP A 59 22.09 1.19 21.04
CA ASP A 59 21.43 -0.03 20.57
C ASP A 59 21.70 -0.22 19.08
N VAL A 60 21.99 -1.47 18.70
CA VAL A 60 22.25 -1.86 17.32
C VAL A 60 21.10 -2.74 16.87
N LEU A 61 20.51 -2.39 15.73
CA LEU A 61 19.42 -3.13 15.11
C LEU A 61 19.85 -3.65 13.75
N GLU A 62 19.34 -4.81 13.36
CA GLU A 62 19.58 -5.34 12.03
C GLU A 62 18.63 -4.69 11.03
N VAL A 63 19.19 -4.00 10.04
CA VAL A 63 18.41 -3.47 8.94
C VAL A 63 18.28 -4.56 7.87
N ALA A 64 17.03 -4.87 7.54
CA ALA A 64 16.69 -5.73 6.42
C ALA A 64 16.66 -4.88 5.16
N TYR A 65 17.43 -5.27 4.15
CA TYR A 65 17.39 -4.62 2.85
C TYR A 65 16.20 -5.18 2.07
N LEU A 66 15.28 -4.29 1.71
CA LEU A 66 14.19 -4.64 0.81
C LEU A 66 14.54 -4.20 -0.60
N ASP A 67 14.56 -5.17 -1.52
CA ASP A 67 14.66 -4.92 -2.94
C ASP A 67 13.29 -4.53 -3.48
N LYS A 68 13.16 -3.26 -3.87
CA LYS A 68 11.94 -2.71 -4.46
C LYS A 68 11.99 -2.90 -5.96
N LYS A 69 11.12 -3.75 -6.47
CA LYS A 69 11.00 -4.01 -7.90
C LYS A 69 9.74 -3.35 -8.44
N ARG A 70 9.87 -2.67 -9.58
CA ARG A 70 8.72 -2.16 -10.33
C ARG A 70 8.19 -3.30 -11.18
N VAL A 71 6.91 -3.60 -11.01
CA VAL A 71 6.28 -4.73 -11.66
C VAL A 71 4.95 -4.29 -12.23
N GLU A 72 4.53 -4.95 -13.30
CA GLU A 72 3.28 -4.68 -13.98
C GLU A 72 2.32 -5.84 -13.73
N TYR A 73 1.11 -5.53 -13.29
CA TYR A 73 0.07 -6.54 -13.14
C TYR A 73 -0.45 -6.96 -14.51
N LEU A 74 -0.38 -8.26 -14.80
CA LEU A 74 -0.83 -8.80 -16.09
C LEU A 74 -2.29 -9.26 -16.01
N TYR A 75 -2.56 -10.34 -15.28
CA TYR A 75 -3.89 -10.95 -15.18
C TYR A 75 -3.97 -11.84 -13.94
N ARG A 76 -5.20 -12.24 -13.60
CA ARG A 76 -5.48 -13.24 -12.56
C ARG A 76 -5.58 -14.62 -13.18
N GLU A 77 -4.79 -15.57 -12.69
CA GLU A 77 -4.82 -16.94 -13.18
C GLU A 77 -6.12 -17.63 -12.74
N SER A 78 -6.89 -18.15 -13.70
CA SER A 78 -8.23 -18.69 -13.45
C SER A 78 -8.23 -20.01 -12.67
N GLY A 79 -7.10 -20.70 -12.57
CA GLY A 79 -6.98 -22.00 -11.88
C GLY A 79 -6.60 -21.87 -10.41
N SER A 80 -5.51 -21.16 -10.12
CA SER A 80 -4.98 -20.96 -8.77
C SER A 80 -5.63 -19.78 -8.02
N GLY A 81 -6.20 -18.82 -8.76
CA GLY A 81 -6.66 -17.55 -8.22
C GLY A 81 -5.51 -16.56 -7.96
N ASN A 82 -4.27 -16.94 -8.25
CA ASN A 82 -3.08 -16.10 -8.07
C ASN A 82 -3.05 -14.95 -9.09
N TYR A 83 -2.35 -13.89 -8.73
CA TYR A 83 -2.15 -12.72 -9.57
C TYR A 83 -0.77 -12.79 -10.21
N ILE A 84 -0.72 -12.69 -11.54
CA ILE A 84 0.53 -12.74 -12.31
C ILE A 84 1.05 -11.32 -12.52
N PHE A 85 2.31 -11.12 -12.18
CA PHE A 85 3.04 -9.88 -12.36
C PHE A 85 4.25 -10.09 -13.25
N MET A 86 4.66 -9.05 -13.95
CA MET A 86 5.86 -9.00 -14.77
C MET A 86 6.81 -7.95 -14.24
N ASP A 87 8.05 -8.31 -13.94
CA ASP A 87 9.08 -7.36 -13.57
C ASP A 87 9.44 -6.46 -14.77
N SER A 88 9.46 -5.15 -14.55
CA SER A 88 9.70 -4.16 -15.61
C SER A 88 11.16 -4.08 -16.07
N GLU A 89 12.10 -4.61 -15.30
CA GLU A 89 13.54 -4.56 -15.61
C GLU A 89 13.99 -5.79 -16.40
N ASN A 90 13.57 -6.98 -16.00
CA ASN A 90 14.03 -8.24 -16.58
C ASN A 90 12.93 -9.02 -17.34
N TYR A 91 11.68 -8.53 -17.33
CA TYR A 91 10.53 -9.17 -17.97
C TYR A 91 10.21 -10.59 -17.45
N GLU A 92 10.73 -10.95 -16.28
CA GLU A 92 10.39 -12.21 -15.63
C GLU A 92 8.98 -12.13 -15.04
N GLN A 93 8.21 -13.19 -15.25
CA GLN A 93 6.87 -13.32 -14.67
C GLN A 93 6.94 -14.08 -13.36
N PHE A 94 6.20 -13.62 -12.38
CA PHE A 94 6.04 -14.29 -11.11
C PHE A 94 4.60 -14.15 -10.61
N GLU A 95 4.19 -15.09 -9.76
CA GLU A 95 2.86 -15.09 -9.18
C GLU A 95 2.89 -14.59 -7.73
N LEU A 96 1.84 -13.87 -7.33
CA LEU A 96 1.57 -13.55 -5.94
C LEU A 96 0.20 -14.12 -5.56
N SER A 97 0.14 -14.73 -4.38
CA SER A 97 -1.10 -15.32 -3.86
C SER A 97 -2.12 -14.24 -3.51
N GLU A 98 -3.40 -14.57 -3.65
CA GLU A 98 -4.51 -13.66 -3.29
C GLU A 98 -4.47 -13.27 -1.81
N GLU A 99 -4.07 -14.19 -0.92
CA GLU A 99 -3.91 -13.91 0.51
C GLU A 99 -2.84 -12.84 0.79
N PHE A 100 -1.77 -12.82 -0.01
CA PHE A 100 -0.67 -11.87 0.16
C PHE A 100 -1.04 -10.47 -0.36
N VAL A 101 -1.67 -10.40 -1.53
CA VAL A 101 -2.01 -9.11 -2.13
C VAL A 101 -3.29 -8.52 -1.50
N GLY A 102 -4.23 -9.37 -1.08
CA GLY A 102 -5.46 -9.01 -0.40
C GLY A 102 -6.33 -8.02 -1.19
N ASP A 103 -7.07 -7.19 -0.45
CA ASP A 103 -8.02 -6.20 -1.01
C ASP A 103 -7.37 -5.14 -1.90
N LYS A 104 -6.03 -5.03 -1.89
CA LYS A 104 -5.30 -4.08 -2.74
C LYS A 104 -5.54 -4.33 -4.22
N MET A 105 -5.80 -5.58 -4.63
CA MET A 105 -6.10 -5.88 -6.03
C MET A 105 -7.41 -5.27 -6.53
N LEU A 106 -8.34 -4.90 -5.63
CA LEU A 106 -9.54 -4.14 -6.02
C LEU A 106 -9.21 -2.76 -6.59
N TYR A 107 -8.01 -2.24 -6.34
CA TYR A 107 -7.54 -0.96 -6.86
C TYR A 107 -6.67 -1.09 -8.11
N VAL A 108 -6.31 -2.32 -8.51
CA VAL A 108 -5.37 -2.58 -9.60
C VAL A 108 -6.12 -3.11 -10.81
N ARG A 109 -5.93 -2.46 -11.96
CA ARG A 109 -6.37 -2.97 -13.26
C ARG A 109 -5.21 -3.58 -14.02
N GLU A 110 -5.51 -4.43 -14.99
CA GLU A 110 -4.49 -5.00 -15.89
C GLU A 110 -3.62 -3.90 -16.50
N ASN A 111 -2.32 -4.18 -16.66
CA ASN A 111 -1.28 -3.26 -17.10
C ASN A 111 -1.00 -2.08 -16.14
N THR A 112 -1.37 -2.20 -14.86
CA THR A 112 -1.00 -1.21 -13.84
C THR A 112 0.38 -1.53 -13.28
N GLN A 113 1.24 -0.52 -13.26
CA GLN A 113 2.53 -0.60 -12.58
C GLN A 113 2.36 -0.45 -11.06
N VAL A 114 2.93 -1.39 -10.32
CA VAL A 114 2.98 -1.42 -8.86
C VAL A 114 4.42 -1.68 -8.41
N GLU A 115 4.71 -1.40 -7.14
CA GLU A 115 6.03 -1.70 -6.55
C GLU A 115 5.88 -2.88 -5.58
N VAL A 116 6.66 -3.93 -5.79
CA VAL A 116 6.73 -5.07 -4.87
C VAL A 116 8.07 -5.03 -4.16
N SER A 117 8.02 -5.08 -2.83
CA SER A 117 9.21 -5.14 -1.99
C SER A 117 9.53 -6.59 -1.65
N PHE A 118 10.73 -7.03 -1.98
CA PHE A 118 11.26 -8.35 -1.72
C PHE A 118 12.32 -8.30 -0.61
N HIS A 119 12.34 -9.32 0.25
CA HIS A 119 13.44 -9.56 1.18
C HIS A 119 14.14 -10.85 0.73
N GLY A 120 15.24 -10.71 0.01
CA GLY A 120 15.85 -11.84 -0.70
C GLY A 120 14.91 -12.38 -1.78
N ALA A 121 14.45 -13.62 -1.62
CA ALA A 121 13.52 -14.27 -2.55
C ALA A 121 12.03 -14.13 -2.14
N THR A 122 11.74 -13.64 -0.93
CA THR A 122 10.39 -13.63 -0.39
C THR A 122 9.72 -12.28 -0.62
N PRO A 123 8.53 -12.21 -1.24
CA PRO A 123 7.77 -10.96 -1.33
C PRO A 123 7.25 -10.57 0.06
N VAL A 124 7.47 -9.32 0.45
CA VAL A 124 7.14 -8.79 1.79
C VAL A 124 6.00 -7.80 1.76
N GLY A 125 5.85 -7.04 0.68
CA GLY A 125 4.67 -6.20 0.51
C GLY A 125 4.50 -5.64 -0.88
N VAL A 126 3.24 -5.34 -1.22
CA VAL A 126 2.87 -4.63 -2.43
C VAL A 126 2.50 -3.19 -2.08
N VAL A 127 3.13 -2.24 -2.77
CA VAL A 127 2.86 -0.81 -2.70
C VAL A 127 2.19 -0.40 -3.99
N LEU A 128 0.95 0.07 -3.86
CA LEU A 128 0.17 0.61 -4.96
C LEU A 128 0.58 2.06 -5.23
N PRO A 129 0.38 2.55 -6.46
CA PRO A 129 0.44 3.99 -6.70
C PRO A 129 -0.59 4.71 -5.80
N PRO A 130 -0.31 5.94 -5.35
CA PRO A 130 -1.19 6.67 -4.42
C PRO A 130 -2.58 6.95 -5.00
N GLN A 131 -2.68 7.01 -6.32
CA GLN A 131 -3.91 7.18 -7.07
C GLN A 131 -3.96 6.17 -8.21
N VAL A 132 -5.12 5.55 -8.41
CA VAL A 132 -5.41 4.64 -9.52
C VAL A 132 -6.56 5.20 -10.33
N THR A 133 -6.55 4.94 -11.64
CA THR A 133 -7.65 5.32 -12.53
C THR A 133 -8.43 4.06 -12.87
N LEU A 134 -9.72 4.07 -12.56
CA LEU A 134 -10.61 2.94 -12.76
C LEU A 134 -11.88 3.41 -13.48
N VAL A 135 -12.45 2.53 -14.29
CA VAL A 135 -13.71 2.81 -15.00
C VAL A 135 -14.91 2.50 -14.11
N VAL A 136 -15.91 3.38 -14.11
CA VAL A 136 -17.20 3.13 -13.43
C VAL A 136 -18.02 2.13 -14.25
N LYS A 137 -18.26 0.94 -13.69
CA LYS A 137 -19.05 -0.13 -14.31
C LYS A 137 -20.54 0.03 -14.03
N GLU A 138 -20.88 0.37 -12.78
CA GLU A 138 -22.27 0.56 -12.36
C GLU A 138 -22.34 1.78 -11.44
N ALA A 139 -23.39 2.57 -11.56
CA ALA A 139 -23.63 3.71 -10.67
C ALA A 139 -25.12 3.83 -10.38
N GLU A 140 -25.48 4.10 -9.12
CA GLU A 140 -26.87 4.31 -8.77
C GLU A 140 -27.47 5.53 -9.49
N ASN A 141 -28.77 5.45 -9.79
CA ASN A 141 -29.48 6.57 -10.39
C ASN A 141 -29.70 7.68 -9.37
N ALA A 142 -29.36 8.91 -9.74
CA ALA A 142 -29.60 10.07 -8.90
C ALA A 142 -31.10 10.25 -8.67
N VAL A 143 -31.56 10.10 -7.43
CA VAL A 143 -32.95 10.39 -7.06
C VAL A 143 -33.18 11.90 -7.17
N LYS A 144 -34.15 12.30 -8.01
CA LYS A 144 -34.51 13.68 -8.39
C LYS A 144 -34.91 14.65 -7.25
N GLY A 145 -34.72 14.28 -5.98
CA GLY A 145 -35.05 15.09 -4.80
C GLY A 145 -33.86 15.59 -3.98
N ASN A 146 -32.63 15.13 -4.27
CA ASN A 146 -31.44 15.49 -3.52
C ASN A 146 -30.80 16.79 -4.07
N THR A 147 -31.35 17.95 -3.71
CA THR A 147 -30.83 19.28 -4.09
C THR A 147 -29.76 19.83 -3.14
N THR A 148 -29.33 19.05 -2.15
CA THR A 148 -28.27 19.45 -1.21
C THR A 148 -26.89 19.28 -1.83
N SER A 149 -26.11 20.36 -1.85
CA SER A 149 -24.71 20.36 -2.26
C SER A 149 -23.92 19.29 -1.49
N GLY A 150 -23.36 18.30 -2.19
CA GLY A 150 -22.50 17.27 -1.58
C GLY A 150 -23.10 15.87 -1.47
N VAL A 151 -24.27 15.59 -2.04
CA VAL A 151 -24.78 14.21 -2.11
C VAL A 151 -23.86 13.34 -2.98
N LYS A 152 -23.37 12.25 -2.40
CA LYS A 152 -22.63 11.19 -3.09
C LYS A 152 -23.54 9.99 -3.32
N LYS A 153 -23.36 9.30 -4.44
CA LYS A 153 -24.00 8.02 -4.74
C LYS A 153 -22.99 6.90 -4.70
N ASP A 154 -23.48 5.68 -4.49
CA ASP A 154 -22.64 4.49 -4.57
C ASP A 154 -22.41 4.11 -6.05
N ALA A 155 -21.17 3.75 -6.37
CA ALA A 155 -20.74 3.29 -7.68
C ALA A 155 -19.81 2.10 -7.54
N VAL A 156 -19.93 1.16 -8.48
CA VAL A 156 -19.10 -0.03 -8.61
C VAL A 156 -18.13 0.18 -9.77
N LEU A 157 -16.85 -0.02 -9.51
CA LEU A 157 -15.79 0.09 -10.51
C LEU A 157 -15.59 -1.23 -11.26
N GLU A 158 -14.81 -1.21 -12.34
CA GLU A 158 -14.52 -2.39 -13.17
C GLU A 158 -13.94 -3.57 -12.39
N THR A 159 -13.17 -3.30 -11.34
CA THR A 159 -12.56 -4.28 -10.43
C THR A 159 -13.53 -4.83 -9.37
N GLY A 160 -14.76 -4.30 -9.29
CA GLY A 160 -15.74 -4.62 -8.25
C GLY A 160 -15.65 -3.75 -7.00
N LEU A 161 -14.69 -2.81 -6.94
CA LEU A 161 -14.57 -1.86 -5.83
C LEU A 161 -15.80 -0.96 -5.76
N LYS A 162 -16.40 -0.84 -4.56
CA LYS A 162 -17.52 0.06 -4.29
C LYS A 162 -17.02 1.37 -3.69
N ILE A 163 -17.29 2.49 -4.34
CA ILE A 163 -16.90 3.82 -3.88
C ILE A 163 -18.05 4.81 -3.92
N LYS A 164 -17.94 5.89 -3.14
CA LYS A 164 -18.88 7.01 -3.15
C LYS A 164 -18.43 8.09 -4.13
N VAL A 165 -19.18 8.27 -5.22
CA VAL A 165 -18.90 9.26 -6.27
C VAL A 165 -19.97 10.37 -6.30
N PRO A 166 -19.65 11.57 -6.79
CA PRO A 166 -20.65 12.61 -7.00
C PRO A 166 -21.77 12.20 -7.97
N LEU A 167 -22.95 12.80 -7.85
CA LEU A 167 -24.13 12.48 -8.68
C LEU A 167 -23.90 12.63 -10.20
N HIS A 168 -22.99 13.51 -10.61
CA HIS A 168 -22.69 13.78 -12.02
C HIS A 168 -21.84 12.69 -12.70
N ILE A 169 -21.27 11.75 -11.95
CA ILE A 169 -20.49 10.64 -12.51
C ILE A 169 -21.44 9.61 -13.12
N THR A 170 -21.15 9.15 -14.31
CA THR A 170 -21.95 8.20 -15.08
C THR A 170 -21.18 6.92 -15.37
N VAL A 171 -21.89 5.87 -15.78
CA VAL A 171 -21.27 4.61 -16.21
C VAL A 171 -20.39 4.88 -17.43
N GLY A 172 -19.16 4.35 -17.41
CA GLY A 172 -18.13 4.59 -18.44
C GLY A 172 -17.18 5.75 -18.12
N ASP A 173 -17.45 6.56 -17.10
CA ASP A 173 -16.51 7.60 -16.68
C ASP A 173 -15.28 6.98 -16.01
N GLN A 174 -14.09 7.52 -16.33
CA GLN A 174 -12.86 7.19 -15.63
C GLN A 174 -12.71 8.05 -14.39
N VAL A 175 -12.49 7.41 -13.25
CA VAL A 175 -12.38 8.09 -11.96
C VAL A 175 -11.04 7.77 -11.29
N LYS A 176 -10.45 8.78 -10.67
CA LYS A 176 -9.25 8.65 -9.85
C LYS A 176 -9.66 8.31 -8.42
N VAL A 177 -9.08 7.26 -7.89
CA VAL A 177 -9.34 6.76 -6.53
C VAL A 177 -8.03 6.74 -5.75
N ALA A 178 -8.06 7.24 -4.51
CA ALA A 178 -6.94 7.12 -3.60
C ALA A 178 -6.86 5.68 -3.07
N THR A 179 -5.70 5.03 -3.19
CA THR A 179 -5.53 3.63 -2.77
C THR A 179 -5.40 3.45 -1.26
N GLU A 180 -5.03 4.51 -0.54
CA GLU A 180 -4.90 4.50 0.92
C GLU A 180 -6.26 4.65 1.64
N THR A 181 -7.12 5.54 1.14
CA THR A 181 -8.43 5.84 1.78
C THR A 181 -9.62 5.24 1.04
N GLY A 182 -9.45 4.80 -0.20
CA GLY A 182 -10.53 4.36 -1.07
C GLY A 182 -11.44 5.48 -1.58
N GLU A 183 -11.04 6.74 -1.40
CA GLU A 183 -11.88 7.89 -1.74
C GLU A 183 -11.73 8.33 -3.19
N PHE A 184 -12.84 8.82 -3.76
CA PHE A 184 -12.85 9.50 -5.05
C PHE A 184 -12.04 10.80 -4.98
N GLN A 185 -11.03 10.93 -5.84
CA GLN A 185 -10.16 12.10 -5.96
C GLN A 185 -10.55 13.02 -7.13
N GLY A 186 -11.21 12.48 -8.16
CA GLY A 186 -11.64 13.26 -9.31
C GLY A 186 -11.95 12.42 -10.53
N ARG A 187 -12.44 13.05 -11.59
CA ARG A 187 -12.59 12.42 -12.91
C ARG A 187 -11.23 12.45 -13.63
N ALA A 188 -10.80 11.32 -14.20
CA ALA A 188 -9.70 11.31 -15.14
C ALA A 188 -10.24 11.76 -16.51
N ASN A 189 -9.72 12.88 -17.01
CA ASN A 189 -10.02 13.39 -18.35
C ASN A 189 -8.99 12.86 -19.35
#